data_AF-A0A9P5XFY3-F1
#
_entry.id   AF-A0A9P5XFY3-F1
#
_cell.length_a   1.000
_cell.length_b   1.000
_cell.length_c   1.000
_cell.angle_alpha   90.00
_cell.angle_beta   90.00
_cell.angle_gamma   90.00
#
_symmetry.space_group_name_H-M   'P 1'
#
loop_
_entity.id
_entity.type
_entity.pdbx_description
1 polymer ?
#
loop_
_entity_poly.entity_id
_entity_poly.type
_entity_poly.pdbx_seq_one_letter_code
_entity_poly.pdbx_strand_id
1 'polypeptide(L)'
;LQHQGDELYEKQNYIQASYFYADAVRLWNTNTEAYIKLAKTHVQAKQYEQAAFIATRALTINPKLSEARYQRGIARYEQGLLKAARTDLETVVRFCPTHTYGLDFLDKIVFGTTTPTSTTTNGKKKKRRSAMVEEEVGLDFAFPEYGEVELDVAELSESEECARVGNGVPCRYYNRKEGGCRRGVECLYMHAPDERSVRDRLGRNVCVYLLLGGCRFGEKCVYSHEKEWLPEKGWWTDKAQVERMRRLVALEERNMRERKEIERHLQRK
;
A
#
# COMPACT_ATOMS: atom_id res chain seq x y z
N LEU A 1 10.04 -12.36 5.52
CA LEU A 1 9.95 -11.90 4.12
C LEU A 1 10.57 -10.52 3.91
N GLN A 2 10.14 -9.50 4.67
CA GLN A 2 10.69 -8.14 4.51
C GLN A 2 12.21 -8.06 4.70
N HIS A 3 12.77 -8.68 5.75
CA HIS A 3 14.23 -8.69 5.98
C HIS A 3 15.03 -9.34 4.84
N GLN A 4 14.49 -10.38 4.19
CA GLN A 4 15.13 -11.01 3.03
C GLN A 4 15.05 -10.09 1.80
N GLY A 5 13.93 -9.40 1.64
CA GLY A 5 13.80 -8.31 0.67
C GLY A 5 14.79 -7.18 0.94
N ASP A 6 14.97 -6.78 2.20
CA ASP A 6 15.89 -5.70 2.62
C ASP A 6 17.34 -6.09 2.30
N GLU A 7 17.75 -7.33 2.64
CA GLU A 7 19.09 -7.85 2.33
C GLU A 7 19.37 -7.90 0.82
N LEU A 8 18.40 -8.31 0.01
CA LEU A 8 18.52 -8.32 -1.46
C LEU A 8 18.52 -6.91 -2.05
N TYR A 9 17.76 -6.01 -1.45
CA TYR A 9 17.73 -4.60 -1.83
C TYR A 9 19.06 -3.92 -1.56
N GLU A 10 19.71 -4.19 -0.43
CA GLU A 10 21.06 -3.71 -0.11
C GLU A 10 22.10 -4.24 -1.10
N LYS A 11 21.94 -5.49 -1.55
CA LYS A 11 22.75 -6.10 -2.62
C LYS A 11 22.39 -5.60 -4.03
N GLN A 12 21.52 -4.59 -4.15
CA GLN A 12 21.03 -4.02 -5.41
C GLN A 12 20.29 -5.01 -6.33
N ASN A 13 19.88 -6.16 -5.80
CA ASN A 13 19.11 -7.14 -6.55
C ASN A 13 17.61 -6.83 -6.44
N TYR A 14 17.20 -5.74 -7.07
CA TYR A 14 15.85 -5.19 -6.94
C TYR A 14 14.76 -6.12 -7.49
N ILE A 15 15.06 -6.89 -8.54
CA ILE A 15 14.10 -7.84 -9.13
C ILE A 15 13.81 -8.98 -8.14
N GLN A 16 14.83 -9.53 -7.48
CA GLN A 16 14.58 -10.57 -6.48
C GLN A 16 13.95 -10.01 -5.21
N ALA A 17 14.39 -8.83 -4.78
CA ALA A 17 13.80 -8.15 -3.62
C ALA A 17 12.29 -7.89 -3.82
N SER A 18 11.86 -7.52 -5.03
CA SER A 18 10.46 -7.24 -5.32
C SER A 18 9.56 -8.47 -5.12
N TYR A 19 10.03 -9.68 -5.42
CA TYR A 19 9.26 -10.91 -5.14
C TYR A 19 9.00 -11.10 -3.65
N PHE A 20 10.01 -10.90 -2.80
CA PHE A 20 9.85 -11.03 -1.35
C PHE A 20 8.93 -9.97 -0.76
N TYR A 21 9.01 -8.74 -1.26
CA TYR A 21 8.09 -7.67 -0.85
C TYR A 21 6.68 -7.86 -1.39
N ALA A 22 6.53 -8.36 -2.63
CA ALA A 22 5.23 -8.69 -3.23
C ALA A 22 4.55 -9.81 -2.46
N ASP A 23 5.30 -10.82 -2.04
CA ASP A 23 4.78 -11.84 -1.14
C ASP A 23 4.37 -11.20 0.19
N ALA A 24 5.20 -10.37 0.83
CA ALA A 24 4.83 -9.68 2.07
C ALA A 24 3.53 -8.87 1.94
N VAL A 25 3.34 -8.17 0.82
CA VAL A 25 2.11 -7.43 0.50
C VAL A 25 0.91 -8.36 0.30
N ARG A 26 1.08 -9.51 -0.37
CA ARG A 26 0.01 -10.50 -0.56
C ARG A 26 -0.45 -11.11 0.76
N LEU A 27 0.47 -11.33 1.70
CA LEU A 27 0.11 -11.89 3.00
C LEU A 27 -0.53 -10.85 3.91
N TRP A 28 -0.04 -9.61 3.85
CA TRP A 28 -0.44 -8.53 4.73
C TRP A 28 -0.85 -7.31 3.91
N ASN A 29 -2.05 -7.38 3.33
CA ASN A 29 -2.58 -6.39 2.41
C ASN A 29 -2.82 -4.99 3.02
N THR A 30 -2.67 -4.82 4.32
CA THR A 30 -2.74 -3.53 5.01
C THR A 30 -1.42 -3.03 5.56
N ASN A 31 -0.33 -3.80 5.43
CA ASN A 31 0.99 -3.35 5.87
C ASN A 31 1.55 -2.32 4.89
N THR A 32 1.32 -1.04 5.17
CA THR A 32 1.75 0.07 4.32
C THR A 32 3.27 0.17 4.15
N GLU A 33 4.05 -0.29 5.12
CA GLU A 33 5.51 -0.33 5.01
C GLU A 33 5.96 -1.31 3.93
N ALA A 34 5.32 -2.47 3.84
CA ALA A 34 5.58 -3.44 2.78
C ALA A 34 5.28 -2.86 1.40
N TYR A 35 4.18 -2.12 1.25
CA TYR A 35 3.85 -1.42 0.00
C TYR A 35 4.87 -0.34 -0.34
N ILE A 36 5.32 0.45 0.64
CA ILE A 36 6.35 1.48 0.42
C ILE A 36 7.65 0.84 -0.06
N LYS A 37 8.11 -0.21 0.63
CA LYS A 37 9.34 -0.94 0.26
C LYS A 37 9.22 -1.56 -1.13
N LEU A 38 8.07 -2.14 -1.46
CA LEU A 38 7.79 -2.70 -2.79
C LEU A 38 7.80 -1.62 -3.87
N ALA A 39 7.09 -0.50 -3.66
CA ALA A 39 7.07 0.62 -4.60
C ALA A 39 8.47 1.19 -4.83
N LYS A 40 9.22 1.43 -3.76
CA LYS A 40 10.62 1.89 -3.82
C LYS A 40 11.50 0.92 -4.61
N THR A 41 11.33 -0.38 -4.39
CA THR A 41 12.07 -1.42 -5.13
C THR A 41 11.74 -1.41 -6.61
N HIS A 42 10.47 -1.23 -6.98
CA HIS A 42 10.07 -1.08 -8.38
C HIS A 42 10.64 0.20 -9.02
N VAL A 43 10.71 1.32 -8.30
CA VAL A 43 11.40 2.54 -8.78
C VAL A 43 12.87 2.25 -9.10
N GLN A 44 13.59 1.58 -8.20
CA GLN A 44 15.00 1.21 -8.43
C GLN A 44 15.17 0.20 -9.58
N ALA A 45 14.22 -0.72 -9.73
CA ALA A 45 14.15 -1.65 -10.85
C ALA A 45 13.72 -1.00 -12.18
N LYS A 46 13.46 0.32 -12.21
CA LYS A 46 12.93 1.09 -13.35
C LYS A 46 11.56 0.61 -13.85
N GLN A 47 10.82 -0.08 -13.00
CA GLN A 47 9.46 -0.55 -13.23
C GLN A 47 8.47 0.50 -12.75
N TYR A 48 8.49 1.66 -13.41
CA TYR A 48 7.82 2.85 -12.92
C TYR A 48 6.30 2.70 -12.87
N GLU A 49 5.70 2.02 -13.83
CA GLU A 49 4.25 1.79 -13.86
C GLU A 49 3.78 1.00 -12.64
N GLN A 50 4.46 -0.12 -12.35
CA GLN A 50 4.21 -0.94 -11.17
C GLN A 50 4.46 -0.15 -9.89
N ALA A 51 5.53 0.64 -9.83
CA ALA A 51 5.82 1.50 -8.68
C ALA A 51 4.68 2.49 -8.39
N ALA A 52 4.17 3.17 -9.43
CA ALA A 52 3.09 4.13 -9.28
C ALA A 52 1.77 3.46 -8.83
N PHE A 53 1.49 2.27 -9.33
CA PHE A 53 0.33 1.47 -8.92
C PHE A 53 0.42 1.05 -7.45
N ILE A 54 1.53 0.42 -7.04
CA ILE A 54 1.74 -0.05 -5.66
C ILE A 54 1.74 1.13 -4.68
N ALA A 55 2.38 2.24 -5.03
CA ALA A 55 2.37 3.45 -4.20
C ALA A 55 0.96 4.06 -4.08
N THR A 56 0.14 4.00 -5.14
CA THR A 56 -1.26 4.42 -5.07
C THR A 56 -2.05 3.53 -4.11
N ARG A 57 -1.83 2.21 -4.14
CA ARG A 57 -2.45 1.28 -3.17
C ARG A 57 -2.03 1.56 -1.73
N ALA A 58 -0.77 1.92 -1.50
CA ALA A 58 -0.31 2.37 -0.17
C ALA A 58 -1.09 3.61 0.31
N LEU A 59 -1.33 4.57 -0.60
CA LEU A 59 -2.05 5.80 -0.31
C LEU A 59 -3.56 5.61 -0.15
N THR A 60 -4.16 4.60 -0.78
CA THR A 60 -5.57 4.25 -0.51
C THR A 60 -5.74 3.67 0.90
N ILE A 61 -4.73 2.95 1.41
CA ILE A 61 -4.74 2.43 2.79
C ILE A 61 -4.46 3.55 3.79
N ASN A 62 -3.44 4.37 3.53
CA ASN A 62 -3.11 5.52 4.37
C ASN A 62 -2.73 6.74 3.50
N PRO A 63 -3.64 7.71 3.33
CA PRO A 63 -3.42 8.89 2.49
C PRO A 63 -2.33 9.85 2.97
N LYS A 64 -1.86 9.71 4.22
CA LYS A 64 -0.88 10.60 4.84
C LYS A 64 0.58 10.14 4.65
N LEU A 65 0.80 9.04 3.94
CA LEU A 65 2.15 8.52 3.71
C LEU A 65 2.94 9.36 2.70
N SER A 66 3.73 10.31 3.21
CA SER A 66 4.61 11.15 2.40
C SER A 66 5.58 10.31 1.56
N GLU A 67 6.15 9.24 2.12
CA GLU A 67 7.08 8.37 1.40
C GLU A 67 6.41 7.64 0.23
N ALA A 68 5.21 7.09 0.41
CA ALA A 68 4.47 6.47 -0.69
C ALA A 68 4.14 7.48 -1.80
N ARG A 69 3.72 8.69 -1.41
CA ARG A 69 3.45 9.78 -2.37
C ARG A 69 4.72 10.22 -3.10
N TYR A 70 5.86 10.24 -2.41
CA TYR A 70 7.16 10.53 -3.00
C TYR A 70 7.57 9.47 -4.03
N GLN A 71 7.50 8.17 -3.68
CA GLN A 71 7.79 7.08 -4.63
C GLN A 71 6.87 7.13 -5.86
N ARG A 72 5.59 7.49 -5.68
CA ARG A 72 4.65 7.71 -6.80
C ARG A 72 5.05 8.91 -7.67
N GLY A 73 5.47 10.02 -7.04
CA GLY A 73 5.93 11.22 -7.73
C GLY A 73 7.15 10.95 -8.61
N ILE A 74 8.15 10.22 -8.10
CA ILE A 74 9.33 9.80 -8.89
C ILE A 74 8.91 8.91 -10.05
N ALA A 75 8.08 7.90 -9.79
CA ALA A 75 7.63 6.98 -10.82
C ALA A 75 6.89 7.71 -11.95
N ARG A 76 6.01 8.67 -11.62
CA ARG A 76 5.30 9.49 -12.60
C ARG A 76 6.21 10.45 -13.36
N TYR A 77 7.24 10.98 -12.70
CA TYR A 77 8.25 11.83 -13.33
C TYR A 77 8.99 11.05 -14.43
N GLU A 78 9.46 9.85 -14.12
CA GLU A 78 10.17 8.98 -15.07
C GLU A 78 9.27 8.47 -16.20
N GLN A 79 7.95 8.38 -15.98
CA GLN A 79 6.95 8.12 -17.02
C GLN A 79 6.65 9.32 -17.92
N GLY A 80 7.15 10.53 -17.60
CA GLY A 80 6.84 11.76 -18.32
C GLY A 80 5.50 12.41 -17.93
N LEU A 81 4.82 11.89 -16.89
CA LEU A 81 3.59 12.46 -16.34
C LEU A 81 3.88 13.65 -15.42
N LEU A 82 4.55 14.67 -15.97
CA LEU A 82 5.16 15.78 -15.20
C LEU A 82 4.15 16.56 -14.35
N LYS A 83 2.92 16.78 -14.84
CA LYS A 83 1.87 17.48 -14.09
C LYS A 83 1.48 16.70 -12.82
N ALA A 84 1.23 15.40 -12.95
CA ALA A 84 0.85 14.54 -11.83
C ALA A 84 2.01 14.33 -10.85
N ALA A 85 3.24 14.18 -11.37
CA ALA A 85 4.45 14.10 -10.56
C ALA A 85 4.64 15.37 -9.71
N ARG A 86 4.47 16.55 -10.33
CA ARG A 86 4.56 17.84 -9.65
C ARG A 86 3.57 17.94 -8.49
N THR A 87 2.29 17.62 -8.72
CA THR A 87 1.28 17.66 -7.65
C THR A 87 1.62 16.73 -6.49
N ASP A 88 2.09 15.52 -6.78
CA ASP A 88 2.51 14.57 -5.75
C ASP A 88 3.69 15.10 -4.93
N LEU A 89 4.71 15.63 -5.60
CA LEU A 89 5.92 16.14 -4.96
C LEU A 89 5.69 17.45 -4.19
N GLU A 90 4.88 18.38 -4.71
CA GLU A 90 4.46 19.61 -3.99
C GLU A 90 3.73 19.24 -2.69
N THR A 91 2.88 18.21 -2.74
CA THR A 91 2.18 17.70 -1.56
C THR A 91 3.17 17.09 -0.55
N VAL A 92 4.17 16.34 -1.01
CA VAL A 92 5.23 15.79 -0.14
C VAL A 92 5.99 16.90 0.57
N VAL A 93 6.43 17.92 -0.15
CA VAL A 93 7.15 19.08 0.42
C VAL A 93 6.28 19.86 1.38
N ARG A 94 4.98 20.01 1.10
CA ARG A 94 4.04 20.68 2.00
C ARG A 94 3.89 19.94 3.34
N PHE A 95 3.83 18.61 3.33
CA PHE A 95 3.71 17.81 4.56
C PHE A 95 5.04 17.57 5.27
N CYS A 96 6.14 17.52 4.51
CA CYS A 96 7.49 17.34 5.02
C CYS A 96 8.44 18.36 4.37
N PRO A 97 8.49 19.60 4.89
CA PRO A 97 9.32 20.67 4.32
C PRO A 97 10.82 20.36 4.32
N THR A 98 11.26 19.42 5.16
CA THR A 98 12.65 18.95 5.25
C THR A 98 13.01 17.88 4.21
N HIS A 99 12.07 17.47 3.35
CA HIS A 99 12.28 16.42 2.36
C HIS A 99 13.09 16.94 1.15
N THR A 100 14.41 17.02 1.30
CA THR A 100 15.37 17.57 0.31
C THR A 100 15.23 16.97 -1.09
N TYR A 101 15.03 15.65 -1.20
CA TYR A 101 14.89 15.00 -2.49
C TYR A 101 13.59 15.38 -3.23
N GLY A 102 12.53 15.74 -2.48
CA GLY A 102 11.27 16.14 -3.09
C GLY A 102 11.38 17.50 -3.78
N LEU A 103 12.12 18.41 -3.14
CA LEU A 103 12.47 19.71 -3.71
C LEU A 103 13.35 19.57 -4.96
N ASP A 104 14.38 18.71 -4.93
CA ASP A 104 15.24 18.48 -6.10
C ASP A 104 14.46 17.99 -7.33
N PHE A 105 13.51 17.06 -7.16
CA PHE A 105 12.64 16.65 -8.26
C PHE A 105 11.68 17.75 -8.73
N LEU A 106 11.17 18.60 -7.83
CA LEU A 106 10.35 19.74 -8.22
C LEU A 106 11.14 20.75 -9.03
N ASP A 107 12.36 21.07 -8.59
CA ASP A 107 13.27 21.95 -9.30
C ASP A 107 13.54 21.39 -10.71
N LYS A 108 13.86 20.09 -10.83
CA LYS A 108 14.01 19.44 -12.14
C LYS A 108 12.79 19.58 -13.04
N ILE A 109 11.58 19.40 -12.51
CA ILE A 109 10.34 19.57 -13.28
C ILE A 109 10.16 21.03 -13.72
N VAL A 110 10.39 21.99 -12.82
CA VAL A 110 10.22 23.42 -13.10
C VAL A 110 11.27 23.90 -14.09
N PHE A 111 12.56 23.66 -13.84
CA PHE A 111 13.66 24.07 -14.71
C PHE A 111 13.69 23.32 -16.05
N GLY A 112 13.26 22.04 -16.07
CA GLY A 112 13.11 21.27 -17.30
C GLY A 112 12.02 21.80 -18.24
N THR A 113 10.99 22.47 -17.69
CA THR A 113 9.96 23.15 -18.50
C THR A 113 10.39 24.54 -18.99
N THR A 114 11.44 25.13 -18.41
CA THR A 114 12.00 26.43 -18.81
C THR A 114 13.20 26.26 -19.75
N THR A 115 13.00 25.65 -20.92
CA THR A 115 13.87 25.97 -22.05
C THR A 115 13.37 27.30 -22.66
N PRO A 116 14.25 28.26 -22.98
CA PRO A 116 13.84 29.54 -23.53
C PRO A 116 13.39 29.33 -24.97
N THR A 117 12.09 29.20 -25.19
CA THR A 117 11.50 29.48 -26.50
C THR A 117 11.33 30.99 -26.64
N SER A 118 12.42 31.64 -27.05
CA SER A 118 12.44 32.97 -27.66
C SER A 118 12.85 32.73 -29.12
N THR A 119 12.22 33.24 -30.19
CA THR A 119 11.46 34.45 -30.45
C THR A 119 10.62 34.31 -31.74
N THR A 120 9.40 34.85 -31.70
CA THR A 120 8.64 35.66 -32.69
C THR A 120 9.07 35.70 -34.17
N THR A 121 8.13 35.48 -35.11
CA THR A 121 7.62 36.52 -36.06
C THR A 121 6.38 36.08 -36.89
N ASN A 122 5.28 36.81 -36.64
CA ASN A 122 4.16 37.24 -37.50
C ASN A 122 3.89 36.66 -38.91
N GLY A 123 2.60 36.35 -39.18
CA GLY A 123 2.12 36.16 -40.56
C GLY A 123 0.63 35.83 -40.83
N LYS A 124 -0.32 36.70 -40.43
CA LYS A 124 -1.62 37.00 -41.10
C LYS A 124 -2.80 35.98 -41.11
N LYS A 125 -3.89 36.41 -40.42
CA LYS A 125 -5.34 36.40 -40.77
C LYS A 125 -6.03 35.02 -40.97
N LYS A 126 -7.16 34.67 -40.31
CA LYS A 126 -8.45 35.40 -40.29
C LYS A 126 -9.50 34.75 -39.33
N LYS A 127 -10.18 35.63 -38.58
CA LYS A 127 -11.61 35.67 -38.16
C LYS A 127 -12.21 34.74 -37.05
N ARG A 128 -12.44 35.41 -35.90
CA ARG A 128 -13.68 35.56 -35.06
C ARG A 128 -14.19 34.32 -34.30
N ARG A 129 -14.00 34.21 -32.97
CA ARG A 129 -14.66 34.88 -31.80
C ARG A 129 -16.14 34.55 -31.58
N SER A 130 -16.40 33.73 -30.56
CA SER A 130 -17.30 33.95 -29.41
C SER A 130 -17.11 32.79 -28.42
N ALA A 131 -16.36 32.97 -27.32
CA ALA A 131 -16.81 33.40 -26.00
C ALA A 131 -17.22 32.21 -25.08
N MET A 132 -16.29 31.89 -24.15
CA MET A 132 -16.43 31.33 -22.80
C MET A 132 -17.59 30.38 -22.49
N VAL A 133 -17.24 29.11 -22.25
CA VAL A 133 -17.62 28.40 -21.02
C VAL A 133 -16.35 27.72 -20.52
N GLU A 134 -15.96 28.03 -19.27
CA GLU A 134 -15.02 27.21 -18.51
C GLU A 134 -15.69 25.84 -18.32
N GLU A 135 -15.22 24.84 -19.04
CA GLU A 135 -15.62 23.46 -18.81
C GLU A 135 -14.41 22.78 -18.15
N GLU A 136 -14.59 22.41 -16.89
CA GLU A 136 -13.73 21.49 -16.16
C GLU A 136 -13.55 20.22 -17.00
N VAL A 137 -12.49 20.17 -17.81
CA VAL A 137 -12.14 18.96 -18.55
C VAL A 137 -11.61 17.98 -17.51
N GLY A 138 -12.44 16.97 -17.27
CA GLY A 138 -12.27 15.92 -16.28
C GLY A 138 -10.85 15.35 -16.27
N LEU A 139 -10.41 15.05 -15.04
CA LEU A 139 -9.21 14.28 -14.78
C LEU A 139 -9.28 12.95 -15.52
N ASP A 140 -8.63 12.86 -16.69
CA ASP A 140 -8.51 11.64 -17.48
C ASP A 140 -7.75 10.58 -16.67
N PHE A 141 -8.53 9.79 -15.96
CA PHE A 141 -8.19 8.57 -15.23
C PHE A 141 -8.10 7.38 -16.20
N ALA A 142 -7.51 7.56 -17.38
CA ALA A 142 -7.37 6.49 -18.36
C ALA A 142 -6.22 5.57 -17.95
N PHE A 143 -6.59 4.51 -17.22
CA PHE A 143 -5.76 3.34 -16.92
C PHE A 143 -5.36 2.64 -18.24
N PRO A 144 -4.09 2.23 -18.43
CA PRO A 144 -3.74 1.33 -19.53
C PRO A 144 -4.37 -0.05 -19.31
N GLU A 145 -5.03 -0.56 -20.34
CA GLU A 145 -5.59 -1.91 -20.39
C GLU A 145 -4.43 -2.90 -20.61
N TYR A 146 -3.91 -3.49 -19.53
CA TYR A 146 -2.94 -4.59 -19.60
C TYR A 146 -3.58 -5.88 -19.08
N GLY A 147 -3.40 -6.93 -19.89
CA GLY A 147 -4.12 -8.20 -19.87
C GLY A 147 -4.31 -8.84 -18.49
N GLU A 148 -5.50 -9.39 -18.36
CA GLU A 148 -6.07 -10.18 -17.27
C GLU A 148 -5.03 -10.98 -16.46
N VAL A 149 -4.50 -10.34 -15.41
CA VAL A 149 -4.30 -11.05 -14.15
C VAL A 149 -5.23 -10.36 -13.17
N GLU A 150 -6.47 -10.85 -13.09
CA GLU A 150 -7.38 -10.57 -11.97
C GLU A 150 -6.70 -11.05 -10.68
N LEU A 151 -5.87 -10.18 -10.10
CA LEU A 151 -5.69 -10.17 -8.66
C LEU A 151 -7.02 -9.67 -8.12
N ASP A 152 -7.94 -10.59 -7.82
CA ASP A 152 -9.23 -10.36 -7.17
C ASP A 152 -8.96 -9.46 -5.96
N VAL A 153 -9.10 -8.15 -6.16
CA VAL A 153 -9.02 -7.16 -5.11
C VAL A 153 -10.30 -7.40 -4.34
N ALA A 154 -10.23 -8.16 -3.25
CA ALA A 154 -11.31 -8.17 -2.28
C ALA A 154 -11.62 -6.70 -1.99
N GLU A 155 -12.80 -6.24 -2.41
CA GLU A 155 -13.27 -4.86 -2.27
C GLU A 155 -13.07 -4.49 -0.80
N LEU A 156 -11.98 -3.77 -0.51
CA LEU A 156 -11.66 -3.37 0.84
C LEU A 156 -12.75 -2.39 1.21
N SER A 157 -13.63 -2.80 2.11
CA SER A 157 -14.68 -1.95 2.69
C SER A 157 -14.10 -0.56 2.98
N GLU A 158 -14.57 0.46 2.27
CA GLU A 158 -14.07 1.84 2.35
C GLU A 158 -14.55 2.60 3.60
N SER A 159 -15.11 1.90 4.58
CA SER A 159 -15.62 2.53 5.80
C SER A 159 -14.48 3.20 6.58
N GLU A 160 -14.66 4.46 6.98
CA GLU A 160 -13.66 5.21 7.77
C GLU A 160 -13.24 4.48 9.06
N GLU A 161 -14.09 3.58 9.56
CA GLU A 161 -13.83 2.72 10.71
C GLU A 161 -12.73 1.68 10.44
N CYS A 162 -12.60 1.17 9.21
CA CYS A 162 -11.66 0.08 8.90
C CYS A 162 -10.20 0.56 8.81
N ALA A 163 -9.95 1.85 8.64
CA ALA A 163 -8.60 2.40 8.58
C ALA A 163 -8.02 2.70 9.97
N ARG A 164 -8.79 2.47 11.04
CA ARG A 164 -8.40 2.90 12.38
C ARG A 164 -7.43 1.91 13.03
N VAL A 165 -6.18 2.38 13.20
CA VAL A 165 -5.08 1.65 13.86
C VAL A 165 -5.24 1.64 15.40
N GLY A 166 -5.94 2.62 15.98
CA GLY A 166 -6.22 2.67 17.42
C GLY A 166 -4.94 2.59 18.28
N ASN A 167 -5.03 1.90 19.41
CA ASN A 167 -3.91 1.62 20.32
C ASN A 167 -3.00 0.46 19.87
N GLY A 168 -3.11 -0.02 18.63
CA GLY A 168 -2.35 -1.18 18.15
C GLY A 168 -2.90 -2.53 18.59
N VAL A 169 -3.97 -2.58 19.39
CA VAL A 169 -4.58 -3.83 19.87
C VAL A 169 -5.90 -4.08 19.12
N PRO A 170 -6.09 -5.25 18.46
CA PRO A 170 -7.30 -5.55 17.71
C PRO A 170 -8.57 -5.52 18.56
N CYS A 171 -9.64 -4.94 18.03
CA CYS A 171 -10.92 -4.84 18.70
C CYS A 171 -11.71 -6.14 18.61
N ARG A 172 -11.88 -6.83 19.75
CA ARG A 172 -12.65 -8.08 19.80
C ARG A 172 -14.12 -7.89 19.42
N TYR A 173 -14.73 -6.77 19.80
CA TYR A 173 -16.15 -6.52 19.56
C TYR A 173 -16.45 -6.25 18.08
N TYR A 174 -15.53 -5.60 17.38
CA TYR A 174 -15.63 -5.36 15.95
C TYR A 174 -15.77 -6.65 15.14
N ASN A 175 -15.09 -7.72 15.57
CA ASN A 175 -15.08 -9.00 14.87
C ASN A 175 -16.20 -9.97 15.31
N ARG A 176 -17.13 -9.56 16.18
CA ARG A 176 -18.24 -10.42 16.62
C ARG A 176 -19.36 -10.45 15.57
N LYS A 177 -20.05 -11.58 15.50
CA LYS A 177 -21.20 -11.82 14.62
C LYS A 177 -22.36 -10.85 14.84
N GLU A 178 -22.64 -10.52 16.10
CA GLU A 178 -23.79 -9.70 16.48
C GLU A 178 -23.32 -8.31 16.95
N GLY A 179 -23.61 -7.29 16.14
CA GLY A 179 -23.63 -5.89 16.58
C GLY A 179 -22.33 -5.10 16.45
N GLY A 180 -21.27 -5.65 15.84
CA GLY A 180 -20.02 -4.93 15.58
C GLY A 180 -19.45 -4.19 16.80
N CYS A 181 -18.57 -3.21 16.57
CA CYS A 181 -18.13 -2.34 17.65
C CYS A 181 -19.07 -1.13 17.78
N ARG A 182 -19.82 -1.04 18.88
CA ARG A 182 -20.75 0.08 19.15
C ARG A 182 -20.08 1.45 19.29
N ARG A 183 -18.75 1.49 19.42
CA ARG A 183 -17.97 2.73 19.51
C ARG A 183 -17.59 3.27 18.14
N GLY A 184 -17.78 2.50 17.06
CA GLY A 184 -17.45 2.91 15.69
C GLY A 184 -16.09 3.60 15.59
N VAL A 185 -16.07 4.78 14.97
CA VAL A 185 -14.89 5.66 14.80
C VAL A 185 -14.27 6.17 16.10
N GLU A 186 -14.92 6.03 17.26
CA GLU A 186 -14.37 6.44 18.57
C GLU A 186 -13.70 5.28 19.33
N CYS A 187 -13.75 4.06 18.80
CA CYS A 187 -13.15 2.89 19.45
C CYS A 187 -11.62 2.99 19.64
N LEU A 188 -11.15 2.91 20.89
CA LEU A 188 -9.71 2.94 21.24
C LEU A 188 -8.90 1.77 20.67
N TYR A 189 -9.57 0.70 20.22
CA TYR A 189 -8.95 -0.51 19.70
C TYR A 189 -8.93 -0.52 18.17
N MET A 190 -7.97 -1.23 17.60
CA MET A 190 -7.78 -1.34 16.15
C MET A 190 -8.94 -2.07 15.48
N HIS A 191 -9.53 -1.46 14.45
CA HIS A 191 -10.50 -2.11 13.55
C HIS A 191 -9.83 -2.53 12.23
N ALA A 192 -8.70 -1.92 11.88
CA ALA A 192 -7.88 -2.32 10.74
C ALA A 192 -7.43 -3.79 10.84
N PRO A 193 -7.38 -4.52 9.71
CA PRO A 193 -6.79 -5.85 9.70
C PRO A 193 -5.27 -5.73 9.86
N ASP A 194 -4.68 -6.80 10.37
CA ASP A 194 -3.27 -6.90 10.73
C ASP A 194 -2.67 -8.20 10.19
N GLU A 195 -1.42 -8.47 10.56
CA GLU A 195 -0.67 -9.63 10.05
C GLU A 195 -1.28 -11.00 10.39
N ARG A 196 -2.26 -11.01 11.30
CA ARG A 196 -2.91 -12.21 11.83
C ARG A 196 -4.36 -12.33 11.38
N SER A 197 -4.82 -11.44 10.51
CA SER A 197 -6.18 -11.43 10.04
C SER A 197 -6.37 -11.10 8.57
N VAL A 198 -7.48 -11.57 8.02
CA VAL A 198 -7.94 -11.35 6.64
C VAL A 198 -9.33 -10.72 6.68
N ARG A 199 -9.65 -9.84 5.73
CA ARG A 199 -10.98 -9.21 5.66
C ARG A 199 -12.03 -10.14 5.05
N ASP A 200 -13.18 -10.24 5.70
CA ASP A 200 -14.40 -10.80 5.09
C ASP A 200 -15.24 -9.72 4.39
N ARG A 201 -16.26 -10.14 3.65
CA ARG A 201 -17.21 -9.27 2.92
C ARG A 201 -18.07 -8.41 3.85
N LEU A 202 -18.17 -8.77 5.14
CA LEU A 202 -18.88 -7.97 6.16
C LEU A 202 -17.95 -6.93 6.81
N GLY A 203 -16.69 -6.89 6.41
CA GLY A 203 -15.72 -5.99 7.01
C GLY A 203 -15.30 -6.39 8.42
N ARG A 204 -15.21 -7.68 8.72
CA ARG A 204 -14.60 -8.22 9.94
C ARG A 204 -13.22 -8.79 9.64
N ASN A 205 -12.39 -8.87 10.67
CA ASN A 205 -11.05 -9.45 10.59
C ASN A 205 -11.16 -10.93 10.99
N VAL A 206 -10.99 -11.83 10.02
CA VAL A 206 -11.00 -13.29 10.16
C VAL A 206 -9.61 -13.80 10.50
N CYS A 207 -9.50 -14.73 11.45
CA CYS A 207 -8.22 -15.23 11.93
C CYS A 207 -7.45 -16.01 10.86
N VAL A 208 -6.21 -15.60 10.55
CA VAL A 208 -5.32 -16.34 9.63
C VAL A 208 -5.06 -17.77 10.13
N TYR A 209 -4.80 -17.97 11.43
CA TYR A 209 -4.52 -19.30 11.99
C TYR A 209 -5.68 -20.28 11.84
N LEU A 210 -6.92 -19.80 11.86
CA LEU A 210 -8.07 -20.64 11.53
C LEU A 210 -8.03 -21.10 10.06
N LEU A 211 -7.65 -20.21 9.14
CA LEU A 211 -7.52 -20.53 7.72
C LEU A 211 -6.39 -21.54 7.46
N LEU A 212 -5.33 -21.49 8.28
CA LEU A 212 -4.22 -22.43 8.22
C LEU A 212 -4.51 -23.81 8.84
N GLY A 213 -5.67 -24.00 9.48
CA GLY A 213 -6.12 -25.31 9.98
C GLY A 213 -6.22 -25.44 11.49
N GLY A 214 -5.99 -24.38 12.27
CA GLY A 214 -6.23 -24.41 13.70
C GLY A 214 -5.79 -23.13 14.44
N CYS A 215 -6.72 -22.50 15.15
CA CYS A 215 -6.42 -21.37 16.04
C CYS A 215 -6.37 -21.85 17.50
N ARG A 216 -5.22 -21.65 18.17
CA ARG A 216 -5.03 -22.02 19.59
C ARG A 216 -5.95 -21.29 20.58
N PHE A 217 -6.56 -20.19 20.16
CA PHE A 217 -7.40 -19.35 21.01
C PHE A 217 -8.89 -19.72 20.92
N GLY A 218 -9.31 -20.51 19.93
CA GLY A 218 -10.72 -20.91 19.77
C GLY A 218 -11.68 -19.72 19.87
N GLU A 219 -12.75 -19.85 20.65
CA GLU A 219 -13.75 -18.79 20.90
C GLU A 219 -13.20 -17.55 21.63
N LYS A 220 -12.04 -17.67 22.28
CA LYS A 220 -11.35 -16.56 22.94
C LYS A 220 -10.55 -15.71 21.96
N CYS A 221 -10.44 -16.13 20.69
CA CYS A 221 -9.77 -15.37 19.65
C CYS A 221 -10.39 -13.96 19.53
N VAL A 222 -9.53 -12.99 19.24
CA VAL A 222 -9.93 -11.59 19.02
C VAL A 222 -10.49 -11.38 17.62
N TYR A 223 -10.14 -12.26 16.68
CA TYR A 223 -10.60 -12.26 15.29
C TYR A 223 -11.79 -13.20 15.10
N SER A 224 -12.55 -12.97 14.03
CA SER A 224 -13.66 -13.82 13.61
C SER A 224 -13.17 -15.19 13.19
N HIS A 225 -13.96 -16.22 13.49
CA HIS A 225 -13.74 -17.59 13.04
C HIS A 225 -14.77 -18.07 12.00
N GLU A 226 -15.46 -17.13 11.36
CA GLU A 226 -16.44 -17.44 10.31
C GLU A 226 -15.78 -17.40 8.93
N LYS A 227 -15.92 -18.49 8.18
CA LYS A 227 -15.40 -18.59 6.80
C LYS A 227 -16.45 -18.26 5.75
N GLU A 228 -17.72 -18.27 6.13
CA GLU A 228 -18.89 -18.13 5.24
C GLU A 228 -18.87 -16.82 4.44
N TRP A 229 -18.30 -15.76 5.02
CA TRP A 229 -18.29 -14.42 4.43
C TRP A 229 -16.97 -14.05 3.76
N LEU A 230 -16.01 -14.98 3.67
CA LEU A 230 -14.75 -14.72 2.97
C LEU A 230 -14.99 -14.60 1.46
N PRO A 231 -14.19 -13.77 0.77
CA PRO A 231 -14.16 -13.77 -0.69
C PRO A 231 -13.96 -15.18 -1.27
N GLU A 232 -14.64 -15.44 -2.39
CA GLU A 232 -14.60 -16.73 -3.10
C GLU A 232 -13.21 -17.04 -3.67
N LYS A 233 -12.48 -16.03 -4.13
CA LYS A 233 -11.07 -16.16 -4.52
C LYS A 233 -10.17 -15.51 -3.46
N GLY A 234 -9.28 -16.30 -2.87
CA GLY A 234 -8.29 -15.83 -1.91
C GLY A 234 -7.22 -16.88 -1.67
N TRP A 235 -6.11 -16.51 -1.03
CA TRP A 235 -5.01 -17.46 -0.80
C TRP A 235 -5.43 -18.69 0.03
N TRP A 236 -6.51 -18.56 0.82
CA TRP A 236 -7.08 -19.63 1.63
C TRP A 236 -7.83 -20.69 0.83
N THR A 237 -8.16 -20.46 -0.44
CA THR A 237 -8.83 -21.46 -1.29
C THR A 237 -7.84 -22.34 -2.06
N ASP A 238 -6.62 -21.85 -2.30
CA ASP A 238 -5.55 -22.60 -2.94
C ASP A 238 -4.69 -23.36 -1.91
N LYS A 239 -4.72 -24.70 -1.98
CA LYS A 239 -3.95 -25.58 -1.09
C LYS A 239 -2.45 -25.31 -1.13
N ALA A 240 -1.89 -24.98 -2.30
CA ALA A 240 -0.46 -24.68 -2.42
C ALA A 240 -0.12 -23.35 -1.73
N GLN A 241 -1.00 -22.35 -1.81
CA GLN A 241 -0.85 -21.08 -1.10
C GLN A 241 -1.01 -21.23 0.41
N VAL A 242 -2.00 -21.99 0.86
CA VAL A 242 -2.17 -22.32 2.29
C VAL A 242 -0.92 -22.97 2.86
N GLU A 243 -0.32 -23.91 2.13
CA GLU A 243 0.91 -24.57 2.57
C GLU A 243 2.12 -23.63 2.60
N ARG A 244 2.25 -22.74 1.60
CA ARG A 244 3.26 -21.67 1.63
C ARG A 244 3.07 -20.77 2.86
N MET A 245 1.84 -20.38 3.13
CA MET A 245 1.48 -19.55 4.29
C MET A 245 1.81 -20.22 5.62
N ARG A 246 1.54 -21.53 5.76
CA ARG A 246 1.93 -22.28 6.96
C ARG A 246 3.42 -22.23 7.21
N ARG A 247 4.23 -22.46 6.17
CA ARG A 247 5.70 -22.43 6.29
C ARG A 247 6.21 -21.06 6.70
N LEU A 248 5.63 -20.01 6.13
CA LEU A 248 6.02 -18.63 6.42
C LEU A 248 5.66 -18.22 7.85
N VAL A 249 4.44 -18.51 8.30
CA VAL A 249 4.02 -18.26 9.69
C VAL A 249 4.89 -19.05 10.67
N ALA A 250 5.23 -20.31 10.36
CA ALA A 250 6.12 -21.11 11.20
C ALA A 250 7.54 -20.51 11.29
N LEU A 251 8.07 -19.97 10.19
CA LEU A 251 9.36 -19.28 10.17
C LEU A 251 9.31 -17.97 10.98
N GLU A 252 8.27 -17.17 10.82
CA GLU A 252 8.03 -15.94 11.59
C GLU A 252 8.00 -16.22 13.09
N GLU A 253 7.26 -17.26 13.51
CA GLU A 253 7.19 -17.67 14.91
C GLU A 253 8.54 -18.12 15.46
N ARG A 254 9.33 -18.84 14.67
CA ARG A 254 10.69 -19.24 15.05
C ARG A 254 11.58 -18.02 15.24
N ASN A 255 11.60 -17.11 14.27
CA ASN A 255 12.39 -15.88 14.34
C ASN A 255 12.00 -15.02 15.56
N MET A 256 10.71 -14.94 15.87
CA MET A 256 10.19 -14.23 17.04
C MET A 256 10.64 -14.87 18.37
N ARG A 257 10.74 -16.22 18.44
CA ARG A 257 11.26 -16.92 19.62
C ARG A 257 12.75 -16.65 19.80
N GLU A 258 13.53 -16.78 18.73
CA GLU A 258 14.97 -16.51 18.72
C GLU A 258 15.27 -15.06 19.14
N ARG A 259 14.53 -14.07 18.60
CA ARG A 259 14.66 -12.66 19.01
C ARG A 259 14.39 -12.45 20.50
N LYS A 260 13.34 -13.05 21.04
CA LYS A 260 13.02 -12.95 22.47
C LYS A 260 14.06 -13.62 23.35
N GLU A 261 14.66 -14.71 22.89
CA GLU A 261 15.77 -15.36 23.60
C GLU A 261 17.01 -14.47 23.62
N ILE A 262 17.38 -13.88 22.48
CA ILE A 262 18.48 -12.91 22.38
C ILE A 262 18.24 -11.71 23.30
N GLU A 263 17.04 -11.13 23.28
CA GLU A 263 16.67 -9.99 24.13
C GLU A 263 16.76 -10.34 25.62
N ARG A 264 16.28 -11.53 26.02
CA ARG A 264 16.42 -12.03 27.39
C ARG A 264 17.88 -12.25 27.79
N HIS A 265 18.72 -12.71 26.86
CA HIS A 265 20.15 -12.87 27.10
C HIS A 265 20.87 -11.53 27.25
N LEU A 266 20.47 -10.51 26.49
CA LEU A 266 20.99 -9.15 26.60
C LEU A 266 20.57 -8.47 27.90
N GLN A 267 19.33 -8.65 28.35
CA GLN A 267 18.82 -8.10 29.62
C GLN A 267 19.43 -8.75 30.88
N ARG A 268 20.12 -9.89 30.73
CA ARG A 268 20.78 -10.63 31.82
C ARG A 268 22.29 -10.34 31.95
N LYS A 269 22.86 -9.58 31.01
CA LYS A 269 24.25 -9.10 31.05
C LYS A 269 24.28 -7.67 31.56
#